data_AF-A0A3C0BIP2-F1
#
_entry.id   AF-A0A3C0BIP2-F1
#
_cell.length_a   1.000
_cell.length_b   1.000
_cell.length_c   1.000
_cell.angle_alpha   90.00
_cell.angle_beta   90.00
_cell.angle_gamma   90.00
#
_symmetry.space_group_name_H-M   'P 1'
#
loop_
_entity.id
_entity.type
_entity.pdbx_description
1 polymer ?
#
loop_
_entity_poly.entity_id
_entity_poly.type
_entity_poly.pdbx_seq_one_letter_code
_entity_poly.pdbx_strand_id
1 'polypeptide(L)' 'MNRKNIGHYFDWAATSPADEDILRSSLEETLAVWGNPSSVHSVGKEARALLESAR' A
#
# COMPACT_ATOMS: atom_id res chain seq x y z
N MET A 1 4.71 -18.29 -23.94
CA MET A 1 3.75 -17.27 -23.48
C MET A 1 2.87 -17.94 -22.43
N ASN A 2 3.24 -17.83 -21.16
CA ASN A 2 2.60 -18.56 -20.06
C ASN A 2 1.18 -18.03 -19.85
N ARG A 3 0.16 -18.78 -20.27
CA ARG A 3 -1.22 -18.50 -19.87
C ARG A 3 -1.37 -18.95 -18.42
N LYS A 4 -1.34 -18.02 -17.46
CA LYS A 4 -1.81 -18.30 -16.09
C LYS A 4 -3.23 -18.83 -16.20
N ASN A 5 -3.53 -19.93 -15.51
CA ASN A 5 -4.91 -20.37 -15.29
C ASN A 5 -5.60 -19.26 -14.47
N ILE A 6 -6.35 -18.40 -15.16
CA ILE A 6 -7.13 -17.35 -14.51
C ILE A 6 -8.47 -17.98 -14.17
N GLY A 7 -8.63 -18.42 -12.92
CA GLY A 7 -9.97 -18.59 -12.38
C GLY A 7 -10.68 -17.24 -12.46
N HIS A 8 -11.89 -17.20 -13.01
CA HIS A 8 -12.66 -15.96 -13.08
C HIS A 8 -13.17 -15.61 -11.67
N TYR A 9 -12.80 -14.42 -11.18
CA TYR A 9 -13.24 -13.91 -9.88
C TYR A 9 -14.46 -13.00 -10.08
N PHE A 10 -15.59 -13.37 -9.47
CA PHE A 10 -16.87 -12.68 -9.62
C PHE A 10 -17.39 -12.05 -8.32
N ASP A 11 -16.56 -11.94 -7.27
CA ASP A 11 -16.97 -11.45 -5.95
C ASP A 11 -16.35 -10.09 -5.60
N TRP A 12 -16.49 -9.11 -6.50
CA TRP A 12 -15.99 -7.74 -6.29
C TRP A 12 -16.62 -7.01 -5.09
N ALA A 13 -17.75 -7.52 -4.58
CA ALA A 13 -18.38 -6.98 -3.37
C ALA A 13 -17.62 -7.37 -2.09
N ALA A 14 -16.92 -8.52 -2.10
CA ALA A 14 -16.07 -8.92 -0.97
C ALA A 14 -14.72 -8.20 -0.98
N THR A 15 -14.02 -8.19 -2.13
CA THR A 15 -12.77 -7.45 -2.32
C THR A 15 -12.42 -7.33 -3.81
N SER A 16 -11.46 -6.49 -4.16
CA SER A 16 -10.91 -6.39 -5.51
C SER A 16 -9.52 -7.02 -5.57
N PRO A 17 -9.11 -7.61 -6.71
CA PRO A 17 -7.70 -7.88 -6.97
C PRO A 17 -6.87 -6.63 -6.74
N ALA A 18 -5.69 -6.78 -6.14
CA ALA A 18 -4.80 -5.65 -5.91
C ALA A 18 -4.27 -5.10 -7.24
N ASP A 19 -4.24 -3.78 -7.35
CA ASP A 19 -3.60 -3.08 -8.45
C ASP A 19 -2.07 -3.08 -8.25
N GLU A 20 -1.32 -3.47 -9.27
CA GLU A 20 0.14 -3.64 -9.16
C GLU A 20 0.86 -2.31 -8.94
N ASP A 21 0.40 -1.23 -9.56
CA ASP A 21 1.03 0.08 -9.46
C ASP A 21 0.79 0.68 -8.07
N ILE A 22 -0.42 0.49 -7.52
CA ILE A 22 -0.72 0.87 -6.13
C ILE A 22 0.21 0.13 -5.17
N LEU A 23 0.38 -1.19 -5.33
CA LEU A 23 1.25 -1.97 -4.46
C LEU A 23 2.71 -1.52 -4.53
N ARG A 24 3.21 -1.20 -5.73
CA ARG A 24 4.58 -0.72 -5.93
C ARG A 24 4.80 0.64 -5.27
N SER A 25 3.89 1.60 -5.51
CA SER A 25 3.96 2.93 -4.90
C SER A 25 3.93 2.85 -3.38
N SER A 26 3.01 2.06 -2.81
CA SER A 26 2.92 1.88 -1.35
C SER A 26 4.18 1.26 -0.76
N LEU A 27 4.82 0.31 -1.46
CA LEU A 27 6.09 -0.28 -1.02
C LEU A 27 7.23 0.74 -1.05
N GLU A 28 7.34 1.53 -2.11
CA GLU A 28 8.36 2.58 -2.24
C GLU A 28 8.23 3.63 -1.13
N GLU A 29 7.01 4.11 -0.87
CA GLU A 29 6.70 5.02 0.22
C GLU A 29 7.07 4.44 1.60
N THR A 30 6.74 3.17 1.83
CA THR A 30 7.04 2.48 3.09
C THR A 30 8.55 2.31 3.31
N LEU A 31 9.30 2.02 2.25
CA LEU A 31 10.76 1.90 2.32
C LEU A 31 11.42 3.25 2.62
N ALA A 32 10.88 4.35 2.09
CA ALA A 32 11.35 5.70 2.38
C ALA A 32 10.98 6.17 3.79
N VAL A 33 9.73 5.95 4.21
CA VAL A 33 9.15 6.45 5.46
C VAL A 33 8.64 5.29 6.31
N TRP A 34 9.58 4.59 6.96
CA TRP A 34 9.34 3.36 7.72
C TRP A 34 8.91 3.58 9.18
N GLY A 35 8.84 4.83 9.63
CA GLY A 35 8.58 5.20 11.01
C GLY A 35 7.19 4.80 11.52
N ASN A 36 7.06 4.63 12.84
CA ASN A 36 5.74 4.49 13.48
C ASN A 36 5.05 5.87 13.58
N PRO A 37 3.89 6.12 12.91
CA PRO A 37 3.17 7.41 12.95
C PRO A 37 2.71 7.88 14.33
N SER A 38 2.69 6.99 15.33
CA SER A 38 2.35 7.34 16.72
C SER A 38 3.56 7.78 17.56
N SER A 39 4.79 7.65 17.04
CA SER A 39 5.99 8.08 17.73
C SER A 39 6.15 9.61 17.69
N VAL A 40 6.59 10.19 18.82
CA VAL A 40 6.84 11.64 18.94
C VAL A 40 8.18 12.08 18.35
N HIS A 41 9.06 11.13 17.99
CA HIS A 41 10.36 11.41 17.40
C HIS A 41 10.25 11.80 15.91
N SER A 42 11.30 12.40 15.35
CA SER A 42 11.29 12.96 13.98
C SER A 42 10.81 11.97 12.92
N VAL A 43 11.34 10.74 12.92
CA VAL A 43 10.96 9.68 11.98
C VAL A 43 9.48 9.29 12.11
N GLY A 44 8.92 9.35 13.33
CA GLY A 44 7.49 9.10 13.56
C GLY A 44 6.60 10.24 13.07
N LYS A 45 7.05 11.49 13.24
CA LYS A 45 6.36 12.67 12.71
C LYS A 45 6.29 12.67 11.18
N GLU A 46 7.37 12.25 10.52
CA GLU A 46 7.42 12.09 9.07
C GLU A 46 6.42 11.03 8.60
N ALA A 47 6.40 9.87 9.24
CA ALA A 47 5.42 8.82 8.95
C ALA A 47 3.97 9.26 9.16
N ARG A 48 3.71 10.06 10.20
CA ARG A 48 2.39 10.67 10.41
C ARG A 48 2.02 11.64 9.29
N ALA A 49 2.96 12.47 8.85
CA ALA A 49 2.71 13.42 7.76
C ALA A 49 2.37 12.70 6.45
N LEU A 50 3.11 11.62 6.12
CA LEU A 50 2.80 10.77 4.96
C LEU A 50 1.39 10.17 5.08
N LEU A 51 1.07 9.56 6.22
CA LEU A 51 -0.25 8.95 6.45
C LEU A 51 -1.40 9.97 6.32
N GLU A 52 -1.25 11.18 6.86
CA GLU A 52 -2.27 12.22 6.75
C GLU A 52 -2.40 12.78 5.32
N SER A 53 -1.34 12.74 4.51
CA SER A 53 -1.40 13.17 3.10
C SER A 53 -2.15 12.19 2.19
N ALA A 54 -2.26 10.92 2.60
CA ALA A 54 -2.92 9.85 1.87
C ALA A 54 -4.42 9.68 2.22
N ARG A 55 -4.93 10.45 3.19
CA ARG A 55 -6.32 10.40 3.67
C ARG A 55 -7.22 11.39 2.94
#